data_AF-A0A7M3M2W5-F1
#
_entry.id   AF-A0A7M3M2W5-F1
#
_cell.length_a   1.000
_cell.length_b   1.000
_cell.length_c   1.000
_cell.angle_alpha   90.00
_cell.angle_beta   90.00
_cell.angle_gamma   90.00
#
_symmetry.space_group_name_H-M   'P 1'
#
loop_
_entity.id
_entity.type
_entity.pdbx_description
1 polymer ?
#
loop_
_entity_poly.entity_id
_entity_poly.type
_entity_poly.pdbx_seq_one_letter_code
_entity_poly.pdbx_strand_id
1 'polypeptide(L)'
;MNTLIAVLQLLVAAAFLSIPLVRSRYGAVATAGAEAELRRQGVRPTVLAENGMRFDAGGHETWAPVSIAAVMAGVAALNLADHSWSHPLTWVFQSIVLAINVVILYSNLTAARSVQAAFARKGDPMLARIDVPALLKAAEAGFPSWVWILQNARHVVVFGASAVAFVTLLAA
;
A
#
# COMPACT_ATOMS: atom_id res chain seq x y z
N MET A 1 -0.56 -29.04 -7.22
CA MET A 1 -1.12 -27.71 -7.60
C MET A 1 -1.20 -26.77 -6.41
N ASN A 2 -1.62 -27.26 -5.24
CA ASN A 2 -1.73 -26.46 -4.01
C ASN A 2 -0.41 -25.85 -3.52
N THR A 3 0.73 -26.52 -3.73
CA THR A 3 2.06 -25.94 -3.42
C THR A 3 2.36 -24.68 -4.23
N LEU A 4 2.03 -24.66 -5.53
CA LEU A 4 2.22 -23.48 -6.37
C LEU A 4 1.34 -22.33 -5.89
N ILE A 5 0.05 -22.60 -5.64
CA ILE A 5 -0.89 -21.61 -5.10
C ILE A 5 -0.39 -21.03 -3.77
N ALA A 6 0.10 -21.88 -2.86
CA ALA A 6 0.65 -21.43 -1.59
C ALA A 6 1.87 -20.51 -1.77
N VAL A 7 2.80 -20.85 -2.68
CA VAL A 7 3.95 -19.97 -2.99
C VAL A 7 3.47 -18.61 -3.51
N LEU A 8 2.49 -18.59 -4.41
CA LEU A 8 1.91 -17.36 -4.96
C LEU A 8 1.24 -16.50 -3.86
N GLN A 9 0.54 -17.13 -2.92
CA GLN A 9 -0.08 -16.45 -1.78
C GLN A 9 0.96 -15.87 -0.82
N LEU A 10 2.06 -16.57 -0.57
CA LEU A 10 3.18 -16.07 0.23
C LEU A 10 3.91 -14.91 -0.45
N LEU A 11 4.06 -14.94 -1.78
CA LEU A 11 4.60 -13.81 -2.54
C LEU A 11 3.71 -12.57 -2.41
N VAL A 12 2.39 -12.74 -2.49
CA VAL A 12 1.42 -11.66 -2.22
C VAL A 12 1.58 -11.13 -0.80
N ALA A 13 1.68 -12.00 0.20
CA ALA A 13 1.88 -11.60 1.60
C ALA A 13 3.16 -10.76 1.76
N ALA A 14 4.28 -11.21 1.20
CA ALA A 14 5.54 -10.46 1.20
C ALA A 14 5.40 -9.09 0.50
N ALA A 15 4.66 -9.04 -0.60
CA ALA A 15 4.37 -7.81 -1.31
C ALA A 15 3.64 -6.79 -0.41
N PHE A 16 2.64 -7.21 0.36
CA PHE A 16 1.92 -6.33 1.29
C PHE A 16 2.77 -5.89 2.50
N LEU A 17 3.62 -6.78 3.02
CA LEU A 17 4.54 -6.44 4.12
C LEU A 17 5.67 -5.48 3.70
N SER A 18 6.00 -5.41 2.41
CA SER A 18 7.04 -4.50 1.92
C SER A 18 6.73 -3.01 2.21
N ILE A 19 5.45 -2.61 2.18
CA ILE A 19 5.02 -1.22 2.37
C ILE A 19 5.32 -0.71 3.79
N PRO A 20 4.83 -1.36 4.87
CA PRO A 20 5.13 -0.90 6.22
C PRO A 20 6.62 -0.99 6.53
N LEU A 21 7.36 -1.94 5.96
CA LEU A 21 8.82 -2.00 6.10
C LEU A 21 9.50 -0.77 5.51
N VAL A 22 9.20 -0.42 4.25
CA VAL A 22 9.74 0.79 3.60
C VAL A 22 9.36 2.05 4.37
N ARG A 23 8.09 2.19 4.76
CA ARG A 23 7.62 3.36 5.52
C ARG A 23 8.24 3.43 6.91
N SER A 24 8.47 2.31 7.59
CA SER A 24 9.14 2.29 8.90
C SER A 24 10.60 2.75 8.79
N ARG A 25 11.28 2.41 7.68
CA ARG A 25 12.69 2.71 7.49
C ARG A 25 12.96 4.12 6.98
N TYR A 26 12.11 4.62 6.08
CA TYR A 26 12.33 5.85 5.33
C TYR A 26 11.29 6.94 5.60
N GLY A 27 10.20 6.63 6.33
CA GLY A 27 9.11 7.57 6.60
C GLY A 27 9.57 8.86 7.29
N ALA A 28 10.54 8.77 8.21
CA ALA A 28 11.09 9.97 8.86
C ALA A 28 11.78 10.93 7.87
N VAL A 29 12.48 10.40 6.87
CA VAL A 29 13.14 11.20 5.83
C VAL A 29 12.10 11.83 4.90
N ALA A 30 11.08 11.06 4.52
CA ALA A 30 9.95 11.56 3.74
C ALA A 30 9.19 12.67 4.47
N THR A 31 8.93 12.52 5.77
CA THR A 31 8.32 13.56 6.62
C THR A 31 9.19 14.82 6.65
N ALA A 32 10.50 14.69 6.85
CA ALA A 32 11.40 15.85 6.87
C ALA A 32 11.43 16.59 5.51
N GLY A 33 11.37 15.86 4.40
CA GLY A 33 11.25 16.43 3.04
C GLY A 33 9.94 17.19 2.86
N ALA A 34 8.82 16.62 3.30
CA ALA A 34 7.52 17.27 3.26
C ALA A 34 7.50 18.56 4.11
N GLU A 35 8.05 18.52 5.33
CA GLU A 35 8.14 19.69 6.22
C GLU A 35 9.04 20.80 5.67
N ALA A 36 10.14 20.43 5.01
CA ALA A 36 11.01 21.38 4.32
C ALA A 36 10.27 22.09 3.18
N GLU A 37 9.44 21.34 2.44
CA GLU A 37 8.62 21.88 1.37
C GLU A 37 7.50 22.78 1.90
N LEU A 38 6.83 22.41 3.00
CA LEU A 38 5.88 23.30 3.67
C LEU A 38 6.52 24.63 4.06
N ARG A 39 7.74 24.60 4.63
CA ARG A 39 8.50 25.83 4.94
C ARG A 39 8.79 26.66 3.69
N ARG A 40 9.19 26.01 2.58
CA ARG A 40 9.42 26.68 1.30
C ARG A 40 8.15 27.37 0.78
N GLN A 41 6.99 26.76 1.01
CA GLN A 41 5.68 27.33 0.63
C GLN A 41 5.17 28.38 1.64
N GLY A 42 5.91 28.69 2.70
CA GLY A 42 5.49 29.62 3.76
C GLY A 42 4.35 29.07 4.63
N VAL A 43 4.19 27.75 4.66
CA VAL A 43 3.21 27.04 5.47
C VAL A 43 3.91 26.43 6.68
N ARG A 44 3.21 26.41 7.81
CA ARG A 44 3.74 25.86 9.06
C ARG A 44 3.94 24.33 8.94
N PRO A 45 5.09 23.77 9.34
CA PRO A 45 5.40 22.34 9.21
C PRO A 45 4.40 21.41 9.90
N THR A 46 3.84 21.85 11.02
CA THR A 46 2.94 21.06 11.87
C THR A 46 1.52 20.93 11.32
N VAL A 47 1.16 21.68 10.27
CA VAL A 47 -0.23 21.73 9.76
C VAL A 47 -0.76 20.36 9.35
N LEU A 48 0.11 19.49 8.82
CA LEU A 48 -0.28 18.14 8.44
C LEU A 48 -0.60 17.29 9.67
N ALA A 49 0.29 17.28 10.66
CA ALA A 49 0.11 16.54 11.89
C ALA A 49 -1.12 17.02 12.69
N GLU A 50 -1.33 18.35 12.76
CA GLU A 50 -2.51 18.97 13.38
C GLU A 50 -3.82 18.52 12.71
N ASN A 51 -3.78 18.27 11.40
CA ASN A 51 -4.92 17.76 10.65
C ASN A 51 -5.00 16.23 10.56
N GLY A 52 -4.14 15.52 11.31
CA GLY A 52 -4.10 14.05 11.39
C GLY A 52 -3.41 13.37 10.21
N MET A 53 -2.61 14.10 9.43
CA MET A 53 -1.90 13.59 8.27
C MET A 53 -0.44 13.36 8.61
N ARG A 54 0.02 12.13 8.37
CA ARG A 54 1.37 11.69 8.71
C ARG A 54 1.94 10.84 7.58
N PHE A 55 3.26 10.90 7.40
CA PHE A 55 3.98 10.08 6.43
C PHE A 55 4.76 8.92 7.08
N ASP A 56 4.90 8.94 8.42
CA ASP A 56 5.52 7.87 9.17
C ASP A 56 4.56 6.68 9.36
N ALA A 57 5.12 5.46 9.47
CA ALA A 57 4.37 4.20 9.57
C ALA A 57 3.69 4.00 10.95
N GLY A 58 3.21 5.07 11.58
CA GLY A 58 2.59 5.02 12.90
C GLY A 58 1.06 4.97 12.82
N GLY A 59 0.46 3.92 13.40
CA GLY A 59 -0.99 3.85 13.65
C GLY A 59 -1.73 2.70 12.95
N HIS A 60 -3.05 2.85 12.83
CA HIS A 60 -3.98 1.87 12.25
C HIS A 60 -3.68 1.53 10.78
N GLU A 61 -2.92 2.37 10.06
CA GLU A 61 -2.61 2.16 8.64
C GLU A 61 -1.70 0.94 8.38
N THR A 62 -0.86 0.56 9.35
CA THR A 62 0.00 -0.64 9.25
C THR A 62 -0.80 -1.94 9.41
N TRP A 63 -2.00 -1.87 10.02
CA TRP A 63 -2.82 -3.05 10.27
C TRP A 63 -3.37 -3.65 8.98
N ALA A 64 -3.79 -2.82 8.03
CA ALA A 64 -4.38 -3.32 6.79
C ALA A 64 -3.41 -4.20 5.97
N PRO A 65 -2.17 -3.78 5.66
CA PRO A 65 -1.21 -4.63 4.96
C PRO A 65 -0.84 -5.89 5.75
N VAL A 66 -0.67 -5.78 7.07
CA VAL A 66 -0.29 -6.91 7.93
C VAL A 66 -1.42 -7.94 8.00
N SER A 67 -2.67 -7.51 8.15
CA SER A 67 -3.84 -8.39 8.15
C SER A 67 -4.00 -9.13 6.83
N ILE A 68 -3.83 -8.44 5.70
CA ILE A 68 -3.85 -9.10 4.38
C ILE A 68 -2.74 -10.14 4.29
N ALA A 69 -1.51 -9.80 4.69
CA ALA A 69 -0.40 -10.74 4.67
C ALA A 69 -0.65 -11.97 5.56
N ALA A 70 -1.20 -11.78 6.76
CA ALA A 70 -1.54 -12.86 7.68
C ALA A 70 -2.61 -13.79 7.11
N VAL A 71 -3.67 -13.23 6.51
CA VAL A 71 -4.72 -14.02 5.84
C VAL A 71 -4.13 -14.82 4.69
N MET A 72 -3.34 -14.19 3.82
CA MET A 72 -2.73 -14.88 2.68
C MET A 72 -1.78 -16.00 3.12
N ALA A 73 -1.00 -15.79 4.18
CA ALA A 73 -0.17 -16.84 4.78
C ALA A 73 -1.00 -17.98 5.37
N GLY A 74 -2.13 -17.67 6.03
CA GLY A 74 -3.05 -18.68 6.55
C GLY A 74 -3.67 -19.54 5.45
N VAL A 75 -4.14 -18.92 4.36
CA VAL A 75 -4.67 -19.65 3.19
C VAL A 75 -3.58 -20.48 2.51
N ALA A 76 -2.33 -19.99 2.47
CA ALA A 76 -1.19 -20.75 1.96
C ALA A 76 -0.92 -22.01 2.79
N ALA A 77 -0.96 -21.89 4.12
CA ALA A 77 -0.81 -23.04 5.01
C ALA A 77 -1.91 -24.09 4.80
N LEU A 78 -3.16 -23.65 4.60
CA LEU A 78 -4.28 -24.55 4.28
C LEU A 78 -4.09 -25.26 2.94
N ASN A 79 -3.56 -24.56 1.92
CA ASN A 79 -3.21 -25.16 0.64
C ASN A 79 -2.09 -26.21 0.79
N LEU A 80 -1.05 -25.91 1.58
CA LEU A 80 0.05 -26.87 1.84
C LEU A 80 -0.40 -28.10 2.64
N ALA A 81 -1.38 -27.94 3.51
CA ALA A 81 -1.97 -29.02 4.30
C ALA A 81 -3.07 -29.80 3.55
N ASP A 82 -3.34 -29.45 2.29
CA ASP A 82 -4.41 -30.03 1.46
C ASP A 82 -5.79 -30.02 2.14
N HIS A 83 -6.08 -28.95 2.88
CA HIS A 83 -7.31 -28.83 3.65
C HIS A 83 -8.53 -28.56 2.73
N SER A 84 -9.70 -29.11 3.04
CA SER A 84 -10.92 -29.00 2.21
C SER A 84 -11.39 -27.55 1.96
N TRP A 85 -11.04 -26.63 2.86
CA TRP A 85 -11.35 -25.20 2.73
C TRP A 85 -10.32 -24.39 1.91
N SER A 86 -9.21 -24.99 1.52
CA SER A 86 -8.15 -24.30 0.76
C SER A 86 -8.67 -23.68 -0.54
N HIS A 87 -9.48 -24.43 -1.30
CA HIS A 87 -10.03 -24.02 -2.58
C HIS A 87 -11.02 -22.84 -2.47
N PRO A 88 -12.12 -22.93 -1.68
CA PRO A 88 -13.06 -21.81 -1.55
C PRO A 88 -12.43 -20.57 -0.92
N LEU A 89 -11.57 -20.71 0.09
CA LEU A 89 -10.91 -19.56 0.71
C LEU A 89 -9.91 -18.89 -0.22
N THR A 90 -9.21 -19.64 -1.07
CA THR A 90 -8.34 -19.06 -2.09
C THR A 90 -9.16 -18.20 -3.05
N TRP A 91 -10.30 -18.69 -3.54
CA TRP A 91 -11.17 -17.90 -4.42
C TRP A 91 -11.60 -16.56 -3.79
N VAL A 92 -12.07 -16.62 -2.55
CA VAL A 92 -12.56 -15.44 -1.82
C VAL A 92 -11.42 -14.45 -1.58
N PHE A 93 -10.35 -14.87 -0.91
CA PHE A 93 -9.31 -13.95 -0.48
C PHE A 93 -8.45 -13.43 -1.63
N GLN A 94 -8.17 -14.26 -2.64
CA GLN A 94 -7.43 -13.81 -3.82
C GLN A 94 -8.23 -12.75 -4.61
N SER A 95 -9.56 -12.90 -4.71
CA SER A 95 -10.44 -11.92 -5.36
C SER A 95 -10.47 -10.61 -4.59
N ILE A 96 -10.60 -10.67 -3.26
CA ILE A 96 -10.58 -9.49 -2.39
C ILE A 96 -9.24 -8.76 -2.53
N VAL A 97 -8.12 -9.48 -2.48
CA VAL A 97 -6.79 -8.89 -2.63
C VAL A 97 -6.63 -8.22 -3.99
N LEU A 98 -7.14 -8.82 -5.06
CA LEU A 98 -7.10 -8.22 -6.40
C LEU A 98 -7.91 -6.93 -6.45
N ALA A 99 -9.13 -6.91 -5.89
CA ALA A 99 -9.96 -5.72 -5.80
C ALA A 99 -9.28 -4.60 -4.98
N ILE A 100 -8.70 -4.95 -3.82
CA ILE A 100 -7.93 -4.01 -2.99
C ILE A 100 -6.74 -3.45 -3.77
N ASN A 101 -6.01 -4.30 -4.51
CA ASN A 101 -4.86 -3.85 -5.30
C ASN A 101 -5.25 -2.89 -6.42
N VAL A 102 -6.42 -3.07 -7.04
CA VAL A 102 -6.99 -2.11 -8.00
C VAL A 102 -7.29 -0.77 -7.33
N VAL A 103 -7.92 -0.78 -6.16
CA VAL A 103 -8.20 0.45 -5.40
C VAL A 103 -6.90 1.17 -5.01
N ILE A 104 -5.88 0.43 -4.56
CA ILE A 104 -4.58 1.02 -4.22
C ILE A 104 -3.92 1.63 -5.47
N LEU A 105 -3.93 0.93 -6.60
CA LEU A 105 -3.38 1.46 -7.85
C LEU A 105 -4.09 2.75 -8.26
N TYR A 106 -5.43 2.77 -8.22
CA TYR A 106 -6.22 3.96 -8.51
C TYR A 106 -5.89 5.11 -7.54
N SER A 107 -5.78 4.83 -6.25
CA SER A 107 -5.40 5.82 -5.23
C SER A 107 -4.00 6.39 -5.47
N ASN A 108 -3.04 5.57 -5.91
CA ASN A 108 -1.70 6.02 -6.24
C ASN A 108 -1.70 6.95 -7.47
N LEU A 109 -2.43 6.58 -8.51
CA LEU A 109 -2.56 7.39 -9.74
C LEU A 109 -3.29 8.72 -9.49
N THR A 110 -4.14 8.78 -8.47
CA THR A 110 -4.94 9.97 -8.13
C THR A 110 -4.46 10.65 -6.84
N ALA A 111 -3.27 10.33 -6.32
CA ALA A 111 -2.80 10.76 -5.01
C ALA A 111 -2.90 12.28 -4.81
N ALA A 112 -2.38 13.08 -5.75
CA ALA A 112 -2.46 14.54 -5.67
C ALA A 112 -3.91 15.05 -5.61
N ARG A 113 -4.81 14.52 -6.43
CA ARG A 113 -6.23 14.93 -6.45
C ARG A 113 -6.95 14.52 -5.17
N SER A 114 -6.69 13.31 -4.67
CA SER A 114 -7.27 12.80 -3.43
C SER A 114 -6.83 13.62 -2.22
N VAL A 115 -5.54 13.99 -2.15
CA VAL A 115 -5.01 14.84 -1.07
C VAL A 115 -5.57 16.26 -1.17
N GLN A 116 -5.64 16.86 -2.37
CA GLN A 116 -6.28 18.16 -2.58
C GLN A 116 -7.75 18.15 -2.13
N ALA A 117 -8.50 17.11 -2.50
CA ALA A 117 -9.89 16.95 -2.08
C ALA A 117 -10.00 16.79 -0.56
N ALA A 118 -9.08 16.07 0.09
CA ALA A 118 -9.04 15.93 1.53
C ALA A 118 -8.75 17.28 2.23
N PHE A 119 -7.81 18.07 1.70
CA PHE A 119 -7.48 19.40 2.20
C PHE A 119 -8.67 20.35 2.08
N ALA A 120 -9.36 20.33 0.94
CA ALA A 120 -10.56 21.14 0.72
C ALA A 120 -11.69 20.77 1.69
N ARG A 121 -11.88 19.48 2.00
CA ARG A 121 -12.90 19.01 2.96
C ARG A 121 -12.63 19.44 4.40
N LYS A 122 -11.36 19.63 4.78
CA LYS A 122 -10.98 20.08 6.14
C LYS A 122 -11.32 21.56 6.37
N GLY A 123 -11.37 22.37 5.32
CA GLY A 123 -11.70 23.80 5.41
C GLY A 123 -10.63 24.66 6.10
N ASP A 124 -9.42 24.12 6.33
CA ASP A 124 -8.30 24.85 6.91
C ASP A 124 -7.68 25.79 5.85
N PRO A 125 -7.66 27.13 6.09
CA PRO A 125 -7.08 28.09 5.17
C PRO A 125 -5.59 27.85 4.87
N MET A 126 -4.85 27.23 5.80
CA MET A 126 -3.45 26.89 5.58
C MET A 126 -3.31 25.71 4.60
N LEU A 127 -4.16 24.68 4.72
CA LEU A 127 -4.14 23.54 3.81
C LEU A 127 -4.51 23.96 2.38
N ALA A 128 -5.44 24.90 2.21
CA ALA A 128 -5.84 25.41 0.89
C ALA A 128 -4.71 26.12 0.13
N ARG A 129 -3.66 26.56 0.82
CA ARG A 129 -2.50 27.26 0.23
C ARG A 129 -1.38 26.32 -0.21
N ILE A 130 -1.46 25.03 0.14
CA ILE A 130 -0.40 24.07 -0.13
C ILE A 130 -0.44 23.65 -1.60
N ASP A 131 0.71 23.76 -2.27
CA ASP A 131 0.95 23.07 -3.54
C ASP A 131 1.17 21.58 -3.25
N VAL A 132 0.07 20.82 -3.37
CA VAL A 132 0.04 19.38 -3.09
C VAL A 132 0.97 18.57 -4.02
N PRO A 133 0.99 18.78 -5.35
CA PRO A 133 1.98 18.14 -6.21
C PRO A 133 3.44 18.36 -5.77
N ALA A 134 3.82 19.60 -5.42
CA ALA A 134 5.16 19.88 -4.94
C ALA A 134 5.46 19.22 -3.59
N LEU A 135 4.48 19.24 -2.67
CA LEU A 135 4.56 18.57 -1.37
C LEU A 135 4.79 17.06 -1.52
N LEU A 136 3.99 16.39 -2.35
CA LEU A 136 4.11 14.95 -2.58
C LEU A 136 5.47 14.61 -3.21
N LYS A 137 5.91 15.39 -4.19
CA LYS A 137 7.23 15.19 -4.82
C LYS A 137 8.37 15.35 -3.82
N ALA A 138 8.29 16.31 -2.90
CA ALA A 138 9.29 16.50 -1.86
C ALA A 138 9.30 15.36 -0.83
N ALA A 139 8.12 14.86 -0.46
CA ALA A 139 7.99 13.67 0.39
C ALA A 139 8.55 12.41 -0.31
N GLU A 140 8.23 12.23 -1.59
CA GLU A 140 8.71 11.13 -2.43
C GLU A 140 10.23 11.11 -2.58
N ALA A 141 10.86 12.28 -2.67
CA ALA A 141 12.32 12.41 -2.72
C ALA A 141 13.02 11.89 -1.44
N GLY A 142 12.28 11.74 -0.33
CA GLY A 142 12.79 11.10 0.88
C GLY A 142 12.87 9.57 0.78
N PHE A 143 12.26 8.96 -0.24
CA PHE A 143 12.36 7.53 -0.50
C PHE A 143 13.49 7.22 -1.50
N PRO A 144 14.19 6.08 -1.34
CA PRO A 144 15.12 5.62 -2.35
C PRO A 144 14.45 5.38 -3.70
N SER A 145 15.17 5.62 -4.80
CA SER A 145 14.64 5.47 -6.17
C SER A 145 14.13 4.05 -6.48
N TRP A 146 14.69 3.02 -5.85
CA TRP A 146 14.24 1.64 -6.01
C TRP A 146 12.85 1.37 -5.42
N VAL A 147 12.31 2.24 -4.56
CA VAL A 147 10.96 2.08 -3.99
C VAL A 147 9.90 2.11 -5.09
N TRP A 148 10.10 2.90 -6.15
CA TRP A 148 9.22 2.91 -7.32
C TRP A 148 9.24 1.59 -8.07
N ILE A 149 10.43 0.98 -8.19
CA ILE A 149 10.59 -0.35 -8.78
C ILE A 149 9.86 -1.38 -7.92
N LEU A 150 10.05 -1.34 -6.60
CA LEU A 150 9.36 -2.22 -5.66
C LEU A 150 7.83 -2.07 -5.74
N GLN A 151 7.31 -0.85 -5.85
CA GLN A 151 5.88 -0.60 -5.97
C GLN A 151 5.30 -1.20 -7.26
N ASN A 152 5.97 -1.03 -8.40
CA ASN A 152 5.55 -1.63 -9.66
C ASN A 152 5.67 -3.16 -9.60
N ALA A 153 6.77 -3.68 -9.07
CA ALA A 153 6.96 -5.11 -8.86
C ALA A 153 5.85 -5.69 -7.97
N ARG A 154 5.42 -4.98 -6.93
CA ARG A 154 4.31 -5.39 -6.05
C ARG A 154 3.03 -5.55 -6.83
N HIS A 155 2.67 -4.59 -7.68
CA HIS A 155 1.46 -4.68 -8.50
C HIS A 155 1.53 -5.86 -9.47
N VAL A 156 2.67 -6.06 -10.13
CA VAL A 156 2.90 -7.21 -11.02
C VAL A 156 2.78 -8.53 -10.27
N VAL A 157 3.40 -8.64 -9.08
CA VAL A 157 3.30 -9.83 -8.23
C VAL A 157 1.84 -10.08 -7.83
N VAL A 158 1.11 -9.07 -7.35
CA VAL A 158 -0.26 -9.28 -6.90
C VAL A 158 -1.19 -9.68 -8.06
N PHE A 159 -1.11 -9.01 -9.22
CA PHE A 159 -1.93 -9.36 -10.37
C PHE A 159 -1.52 -10.71 -10.98
N GLY A 160 -0.22 -10.90 -11.22
CA GLY A 160 0.32 -12.12 -11.81
C GLY A 160 0.08 -13.34 -10.93
N ALA A 161 0.38 -13.25 -9.63
CA ALA A 161 0.15 -14.33 -8.68
C ALA A 161 -1.33 -14.68 -8.57
N SER A 162 -2.23 -13.69 -8.57
CA SER A 162 -3.67 -13.94 -8.55
C SER A 162 -4.15 -14.60 -9.83
N ALA A 163 -3.73 -14.10 -11.00
CA ALA A 163 -4.11 -14.67 -12.29
C ALA A 163 -3.64 -16.13 -12.43
N VAL A 164 -2.38 -16.40 -12.09
CA VAL A 164 -1.83 -17.77 -12.11
C VAL A 164 -2.57 -18.65 -11.10
N ALA A 165 -2.82 -18.18 -9.88
CA ALA A 165 -3.57 -18.95 -8.89
C ALA A 165 -4.97 -19.33 -9.40
N PHE A 166 -5.71 -18.39 -10.02
CA PHE A 166 -7.02 -18.70 -10.59
C PHE A 166 -6.96 -19.68 -11.76
N VAL A 167 -6.01 -19.51 -12.69
CA VAL A 167 -5.83 -20.47 -13.80
C VAL A 167 -5.50 -21.86 -13.26
N THR A 168 -4.66 -21.93 -12.21
CA THR A 168 -4.28 -23.19 -11.60
C THR A 168 -5.48 -23.85 -10.91
N LEU A 169 -6.31 -23.08 -10.21
CA LEU A 169 -7.55 -23.59 -9.59
C LEU A 169 -8.56 -24.07 -10.63
N LEU A 170 -8.71 -23.37 -11.75
CA LEU A 170 -9.64 -23.75 -12.82
C LEU A 170 -9.20 -25.02 -13.58
N ALA A 171 -7.90 -25.32 -13.55
CA ALA A 171 -7.34 -26.51 -14.20
C ALA A 171 -7.28 -27.74 -13.28
N ALA A 172 -7.64 -27.60 -11.99
CA ALA A 172 -7.64 -28.64 -10.97
C ALA A 172 -9.02 -29.31 -10.87
#